data_AF-A0A8J4A601-F1
#
_entry.id   AF-A0A8J4A601-F1
#
_cell.length_a   1.000
_cell.length_b   1.000
_cell.length_c   1.000
_cell.angle_alpha   90.00
_cell.angle_beta   90.00
_cell.angle_gamma   90.00
#
_symmetry.space_group_name_H-M   'P 1'
#
loop_
_entity.id
_entity.type
_entity.pdbx_description
1 polymer ?
#
loop_
_entity_poly.entity_id
_entity_poly.type
_entity_poly.pdbx_seq_one_letter_code
_entity_poly.pdbx_strand_id
1 'polypeptide(L)'
;MTESLVPPDLLAALPLPWRIADLVERGHAMRKTAPTPENRSVALSALAACLAYGVEAKARYGDDPDWGLPPELHDDYSFVVYNTLREWMPTLAEVTRETVREWAQTNIDAPAMFGAAWTTPPQNFIDNIARMWVYGIAVGACEHLIQWFREVARDHLTDQHRAQVVQLLKDATPQLSWRRAIVTIPAILDLGGPSQRGYFDQLANDPTVPEKTRETAASKRWLIDRG
;
A
#
# COMPACT_ATOMS: atom_id res chain seq x y z
N MET A 1 -6.25 -11.65 23.43
CA MET A 1 -6.56 -12.03 22.04
C MET A 1 -5.25 -12.02 21.28
N THR A 2 -4.86 -13.15 20.69
CA THR A 2 -3.63 -13.26 19.89
C THR A 2 -3.86 -12.55 18.57
N GLU A 3 -3.36 -11.31 18.46
CA GLU A 3 -3.37 -10.54 17.22
C GLU A 3 -2.62 -11.32 16.13
N SER A 4 -3.31 -11.63 15.03
CA SER A 4 -2.69 -12.26 13.87
C SER A 4 -1.71 -11.27 13.25
N LEU A 5 -0.41 -11.58 13.36
CA LEU A 5 0.73 -10.72 13.00
C LEU A 5 1.60 -11.40 11.93
N VAL A 6 0.95 -11.63 10.80
CA VAL A 6 1.43 -12.12 9.51
C VAL A 6 0.65 -11.25 8.50
N PRO A 7 1.16 -10.92 7.29
CA PRO A 7 0.29 -10.31 6.27
C PRO A 7 -1.04 -11.06 6.29
N PRO A 8 -2.21 -10.37 6.34
CA PRO A 8 -3.49 -11.05 6.26
C PRO A 8 -3.38 -12.09 5.14
N ASP A 9 -3.89 -13.31 5.32
CA ASP A 9 -3.69 -14.40 4.35
C ASP A 9 -4.01 -13.95 2.91
N LEU A 10 -4.95 -13.00 2.78
CA LEU A 10 -5.32 -12.28 1.57
C LEU A 10 -4.17 -11.53 0.86
N LEU A 11 -3.26 -10.88 1.61
CA LEU A 11 -2.07 -10.21 1.09
C LEU A 11 -0.94 -11.20 0.75
N ALA A 12 -0.74 -12.24 1.56
CA ALA A 12 0.27 -13.27 1.29
C ALA A 12 -0.07 -14.11 0.05
N ALA A 13 -1.36 -14.34 -0.19
CA ALA A 13 -1.90 -15.08 -1.33
C ALA A 13 -1.97 -14.27 -2.63
N LEU A 14 -1.59 -12.97 -2.62
CA LEU A 14 -1.56 -12.17 -3.83
C LEU A 14 -0.66 -12.82 -4.89
N PRO A 15 -1.12 -13.00 -6.14
CA PRO A 15 -0.29 -13.57 -7.18
C PRO A 15 0.82 -12.61 -7.60
N LEU A 16 1.86 -13.15 -8.24
CA LEU A 16 2.87 -12.32 -8.89
C LEU A 16 2.22 -11.52 -10.04
N PRO A 17 2.68 -10.29 -10.29
CA PRO A 17 3.79 -9.61 -9.62
C PRO A 17 3.40 -8.80 -8.36
N TRP A 18 2.13 -8.81 -7.94
CA TRP A 18 1.61 -7.84 -6.96
C TRP A 18 2.21 -8.00 -5.56
N ARG A 19 2.61 -9.22 -5.18
CA ARG A 19 3.24 -9.50 -3.89
C ARG A 19 4.75 -9.27 -3.81
N ILE A 20 5.41 -8.86 -4.90
CA ILE A 20 6.85 -8.58 -4.91
C ILE A 20 7.14 -7.40 -3.97
N ALA A 21 8.13 -7.55 -3.10
CA ALA A 21 8.53 -6.55 -2.12
C ALA A 21 9.34 -5.42 -2.75
N ASP A 22 10.27 -5.74 -3.66
CA ASP A 22 11.06 -4.75 -4.37
C ASP A 22 10.18 -3.90 -5.29
N LEU A 23 10.11 -2.59 -4.99
CA LEU A 23 9.31 -1.60 -5.72
C LEU A 23 9.68 -1.53 -7.20
N VAL A 24 10.98 -1.56 -7.52
CA VAL A 24 11.49 -1.40 -8.88
C VAL A 24 11.19 -2.64 -9.70
N GLU A 25 11.50 -3.81 -9.17
CA GLU A 25 11.22 -5.10 -9.81
C GLU A 25 9.72 -5.29 -10.03
N ARG A 26 8.90 -5.01 -9.01
CA ARG A 26 7.44 -5.05 -9.11
C ARG A 26 6.95 -4.16 -10.24
N GLY A 27 7.38 -2.90 -10.28
CA GLY A 27 7.00 -1.97 -11.34
C GLY A 27 7.38 -2.47 -12.74
N HIS A 28 8.55 -3.08 -12.91
CA HIS A 28 8.97 -3.68 -14.18
C HIS A 28 8.12 -4.90 -14.57
N ALA A 29 7.87 -5.81 -13.63
CA ALA A 29 7.07 -7.01 -13.88
C ALA A 29 5.61 -6.64 -14.20
N MET A 30 5.07 -5.64 -13.52
CA MET A 30 3.73 -5.12 -13.75
C MET A 30 3.53 -4.52 -15.13
N ARG A 31 4.47 -3.69 -15.60
CA ARG A 31 4.42 -3.14 -16.97
C ARG A 31 4.45 -4.22 -18.06
N LYS A 32 5.03 -5.39 -17.76
CA LYS A 32 5.06 -6.56 -18.66
C LYS A 32 3.83 -7.45 -18.53
N THR A 33 2.99 -7.25 -17.52
CA THR A 33 1.81 -8.06 -17.28
C THR A 33 0.71 -7.69 -18.27
N ALA A 34 0.37 -8.60 -19.19
CA ALA A 34 -0.64 -8.37 -20.21
C ALA A 34 -2.03 -8.15 -19.58
N PRO A 35 -2.85 -7.21 -20.09
CA PRO A 35 -4.16 -6.89 -19.54
C PRO A 35 -5.24 -7.89 -19.99
N THR A 36 -5.00 -9.20 -19.82
CA THR A 36 -5.97 -10.26 -20.11
C THR A 36 -7.18 -10.19 -19.16
N PRO A 37 -8.34 -10.78 -19.50
CA PRO A 37 -9.49 -10.84 -18.59
C PRO A 37 -9.13 -11.41 -17.20
N GLU A 38 -8.33 -12.47 -17.16
CA GLU A 38 -7.85 -13.08 -15.93
C GLU A 38 -6.99 -12.11 -15.11
N ASN A 39 -5.96 -11.51 -15.73
CA ASN A 39 -5.06 -10.58 -15.05
C ASN A 39 -5.78 -9.34 -14.53
N ARG A 40 -6.82 -8.85 -15.22
CA ARG A 40 -7.65 -7.73 -14.75
C ARG A 40 -8.48 -8.12 -13.52
N SER A 41 -9.09 -9.30 -13.52
CA SER A 41 -9.85 -9.81 -12.37
C SER A 41 -8.95 -9.99 -11.13
N VAL A 42 -7.77 -10.57 -11.37
CA VAL A 42 -6.73 -10.73 -10.35
C VAL A 42 -6.24 -9.38 -9.82
N ALA A 43 -5.94 -8.42 -10.69
CA ALA A 43 -5.51 -7.08 -10.30
C ALA A 43 -6.59 -6.33 -9.51
N LEU A 44 -7.86 -6.50 -9.86
CA LEU A 44 -8.98 -5.89 -9.12
C LEU A 44 -9.08 -6.45 -7.71
N SER A 45 -8.98 -7.79 -7.58
CA SER A 45 -8.99 -8.47 -6.28
C SER A 45 -7.79 -8.05 -5.42
N ALA A 46 -6.62 -7.94 -6.05
CA ALA A 46 -5.40 -7.48 -5.38
C ALA A 46 -5.52 -6.03 -4.90
N LEU A 47 -6.09 -5.15 -5.73
CA LEU A 47 -6.33 -3.76 -5.37
C LEU A 47 -7.29 -3.66 -4.20
N ALA A 48 -8.36 -4.46 -4.19
CA ALA A 48 -9.32 -4.50 -3.09
C ALA A 48 -8.66 -4.92 -1.76
N ALA A 49 -7.83 -5.97 -1.78
CA ALA A 49 -7.11 -6.43 -0.60
C ALA A 49 -6.14 -5.35 -0.06
N CYS A 50 -5.37 -4.70 -0.95
CA CYS A 50 -4.43 -3.65 -0.56
C CYS A 50 -5.14 -2.40 0.00
N LEU A 51 -6.26 -1.98 -0.60
CA LEU A 51 -7.06 -0.84 -0.12
C LEU A 51 -7.70 -1.15 1.24
N ALA A 52 -8.29 -2.34 1.39
CA ALA A 52 -8.88 -2.77 2.66
C ALA A 52 -7.83 -2.79 3.78
N TYR A 53 -6.63 -3.32 3.50
CA TYR A 53 -5.53 -3.28 4.44
C TYR A 53 -5.09 -1.85 4.79
N GLY A 54 -5.03 -0.95 3.80
CA GLY A 54 -4.69 0.47 4.04
C GLY A 54 -5.70 1.19 4.95
N VAL A 55 -7.00 0.92 4.76
CA VAL A 55 -8.07 1.46 5.61
C VAL A 55 -7.95 0.90 7.04
N GLU A 56 -7.77 -0.40 7.17
CA GLU A 56 -7.58 -1.07 8.46
C GLU A 56 -6.33 -0.57 9.20
N ALA A 57 -5.21 -0.45 8.48
CA ALA A 57 -3.95 0.04 9.04
C ALA A 57 -4.11 1.47 9.56
N LYS A 58 -4.76 2.37 8.81
CA LYS A 58 -5.03 3.73 9.30
C LYS A 58 -5.94 3.72 10.53
N ALA A 59 -7.00 2.92 10.52
CA ALA A 59 -7.92 2.83 11.66
C ALA A 59 -7.22 2.36 12.95
N ARG A 60 -6.23 1.47 12.82
CA ARG A 60 -5.47 0.91 13.96
C ARG A 60 -4.30 1.79 14.39
N TYR A 61 -3.58 2.37 13.45
CA TYR A 61 -2.26 2.97 13.69
C TYR A 61 -2.17 4.46 13.33
N GLY A 62 -3.24 5.06 12.82
CA GLY A 62 -3.28 6.46 12.39
C GLY A 62 -2.74 6.71 10.99
N ASP A 63 -2.63 7.99 10.61
CA ASP A 63 -2.25 8.40 9.25
C ASP A 63 -0.77 8.14 8.92
N ASP A 64 0.10 8.29 9.91
CA ASP A 64 1.55 8.14 9.83
C ASP A 64 2.05 7.30 11.00
N PRO A 65 1.93 5.96 10.91
CA PRO A 65 2.39 5.08 11.97
C PRO A 65 3.92 5.14 12.10
N ASP A 66 4.40 5.40 13.32
CA ASP A 66 5.82 5.34 13.69
C ASP A 66 6.34 3.89 13.87
N TRP A 67 5.41 2.92 13.83
CA TRP A 67 5.59 1.50 14.06
C TRP A 67 6.32 1.15 15.37
N GLY A 68 6.50 2.10 16.29
CA GLY A 68 7.33 1.94 17.48
C GLY A 68 8.74 1.43 17.19
N LEU A 69 9.34 1.81 16.05
CA LEU A 69 10.69 1.43 15.67
C LEU A 69 11.71 2.44 16.24
N PRO A 70 12.92 1.97 16.67
CA PRO A 70 13.99 2.84 17.15
C PRO A 70 14.31 3.97 16.15
N PRO A 71 14.56 5.21 16.61
CA PRO A 71 14.95 6.35 15.76
C PRO A 71 16.08 6.02 14.77
N GLU A 72 17.03 5.20 15.20
CA GLU A 72 18.18 4.75 14.42
C GLU A 72 17.75 4.02 13.13
N LEU A 73 16.58 3.36 13.11
CA LEU A 73 16.03 2.71 11.92
C LEU A 73 15.35 3.66 10.93
N HIS A 74 15.08 4.90 11.32
CA HIS A 74 14.40 5.89 10.47
C HIS A 74 15.37 6.74 9.63
N ASP A 75 16.66 6.79 10.00
CA ASP A 75 17.71 7.56 9.32
C ASP A 75 18.45 6.74 8.23
N ASP A 76 19.74 6.93 7.99
CA ASP A 76 20.56 6.24 6.95
C ASP A 76 20.43 4.70 7.01
N TYR A 77 20.13 4.16 8.19
CA TYR A 77 19.85 2.74 8.42
C TYR A 77 18.59 2.26 7.69
N SER A 78 17.61 3.13 7.43
CA SER A 78 16.37 2.79 6.73
C SER A 78 16.62 2.22 5.32
N PHE A 79 17.62 2.75 4.59
CA PHE A 79 17.97 2.25 3.26
C PHE A 79 18.63 0.86 3.34
N VAL A 80 19.54 0.66 4.30
CA VAL A 80 20.23 -0.63 4.50
C VAL A 80 19.26 -1.70 5.00
N VAL A 81 18.39 -1.34 5.94
CA VAL A 81 17.32 -2.19 6.48
C VAL A 81 16.34 -2.55 5.37
N TYR A 82 15.90 -1.58 4.58
CA TYR A 82 15.03 -1.84 3.43
C TYR A 82 15.70 -2.83 2.44
N ASN A 83 16.97 -2.60 2.09
CA ASN A 83 17.67 -3.44 1.12
C ASN A 83 17.92 -4.86 1.62
N THR A 84 18.20 -5.04 2.91
CA THR A 84 18.38 -6.38 3.48
C THR A 84 17.03 -7.08 3.69
N LEU A 85 15.99 -6.36 4.09
CA LEU A 85 14.63 -6.92 4.22
C LEU A 85 14.11 -7.44 2.89
N ARG A 86 14.31 -6.74 1.76
CA ARG A 86 13.89 -7.25 0.43
C ARG A 86 14.65 -8.49 -0.02
N GLU A 87 15.89 -8.68 0.42
CA GLU A 87 16.68 -9.88 0.07
C GLU A 87 16.20 -11.10 0.85
N TRP A 88 15.88 -10.92 2.13
CA TRP A 88 15.36 -11.97 3.01
C TRP A 88 13.88 -12.28 2.76
N MET A 89 13.10 -11.26 2.40
CA MET A 89 11.66 -11.35 2.20
C MET A 89 11.29 -10.72 0.85
N PRO A 90 11.63 -11.39 -0.27
CA PRO A 90 11.42 -10.86 -1.62
C PRO A 90 9.94 -10.74 -1.99
N THR A 91 9.05 -11.47 -1.32
CA THR A 91 7.60 -11.33 -1.47
C THR A 91 6.88 -11.33 -0.11
N LEU A 92 5.61 -10.95 -0.11
CA LEU A 92 4.76 -11.03 1.10
C LEU A 92 4.65 -12.45 1.68
N ALA A 93 4.90 -13.50 0.88
CA ALA A 93 4.81 -14.87 1.36
C ALA A 93 5.94 -15.21 2.35
N GLU A 94 7.10 -14.57 2.24
CA GLU A 94 8.26 -14.81 3.10
C GLU A 94 8.22 -13.99 4.40
N VAL A 95 7.25 -13.08 4.55
CA VAL A 95 7.12 -12.22 5.74
C VAL A 95 6.50 -13.00 6.90
N THR A 96 7.34 -13.72 7.62
CA THR A 96 6.98 -14.47 8.83
C THR A 96 7.75 -13.94 10.05
N ARG A 97 7.25 -14.22 11.25
CA ARG A 97 7.98 -13.85 12.49
C ARG A 97 9.35 -14.51 12.55
N GLU A 98 9.44 -15.73 12.06
CA GLU A 98 10.67 -16.53 12.00
C GLU A 98 11.67 -15.85 11.07
N THR A 99 11.27 -15.52 9.84
CA THR A 99 12.14 -14.82 8.87
C THR A 99 12.61 -13.47 9.42
N VAL A 100 11.71 -12.69 10.04
CA VAL A 100 12.05 -11.38 10.61
C VAL A 100 12.99 -11.53 11.82
N ARG A 101 12.80 -12.57 12.65
CA ARG A 101 13.68 -12.87 13.78
C ARG A 101 15.09 -13.22 13.30
N GLU A 102 15.21 -14.09 12.31
CA GLU A 102 16.50 -14.49 11.73
C GLU A 102 17.20 -13.31 11.05
N TRP A 103 16.44 -12.50 10.30
CA TRP A 103 16.94 -11.25 9.73
C TRP A 103 17.47 -10.32 10.82
N ALA A 104 16.71 -10.11 11.91
CA ALA A 104 17.10 -9.22 12.99
C ALA A 104 18.35 -9.72 13.74
N GLN A 105 18.48 -11.03 13.96
CA GLN A 105 19.68 -11.62 14.56
C GLN A 105 20.93 -11.44 13.70
N THR A 106 20.76 -11.46 12.38
CA THR A 106 21.88 -11.42 11.43
C THR A 106 22.31 -9.98 11.13
N ASN A 107 21.37 -9.05 11.05
CA ASN A 107 21.61 -7.73 10.46
C ASN A 107 21.59 -6.56 11.45
N ILE A 108 21.13 -6.78 12.69
CA ILE A 108 21.01 -5.69 13.68
C ILE A 108 22.13 -5.78 14.72
N ASP A 109 22.95 -4.73 14.78
CA ASP A 109 23.87 -4.48 15.89
C ASP A 109 23.09 -3.95 17.10
N ALA A 110 22.60 -4.87 17.93
CA ALA A 110 21.79 -4.52 19.08
C ALA A 110 22.51 -3.67 20.14
N PRO A 111 23.79 -3.92 20.48
CA PRO A 111 24.56 -2.99 21.31
C PRO A 111 24.55 -1.56 20.79
N ALA A 112 24.76 -1.36 19.48
CA ALA A 112 24.73 -0.02 18.89
C ALA A 112 23.32 0.60 18.88
N MET A 113 22.29 -0.20 18.62
CA MET A 113 20.91 0.28 18.41
C MET A 113 20.09 0.39 19.70
N PHE A 114 20.35 -0.44 20.70
CA PHE A 114 19.58 -0.52 21.95
C PHE A 114 20.43 -0.30 23.21
N GLY A 115 21.74 -0.06 23.06
CA GLY A 115 22.67 0.11 24.18
C GLY A 115 22.94 -1.18 24.96
N ALA A 116 22.43 -2.32 24.51
CA ALA A 116 22.61 -3.63 25.13
C ALA A 116 22.58 -4.75 24.09
N ALA A 117 23.37 -5.79 24.32
CA ALA A 117 23.29 -7.00 23.50
C ALA A 117 21.99 -7.75 23.78
N TRP A 118 21.38 -8.28 22.73
CA TRP A 118 20.33 -9.28 22.84
C TRP A 118 20.84 -10.66 22.42
N THR A 119 20.42 -11.73 23.10
CA THR A 119 20.61 -13.11 22.60
C THR A 119 19.48 -13.53 21.68
N THR A 120 18.30 -12.91 21.82
CA THR A 120 17.13 -13.09 20.95
C THR A 120 16.43 -11.74 20.80
N PRO A 121 16.06 -11.33 19.57
CA PRO A 121 15.30 -10.11 19.36
C PRO A 121 13.97 -10.14 20.12
N PRO A 122 13.60 -9.07 20.85
CA PRO A 122 12.32 -8.92 21.51
C PRO A 122 11.16 -9.12 20.52
N GLN A 123 10.11 -9.81 20.98
CA GLN A 123 8.97 -10.15 20.12
C GLN A 123 8.25 -8.91 19.58
N ASN A 124 8.15 -7.83 20.36
CA ASN A 124 7.57 -6.57 19.92
C ASN A 124 8.38 -5.92 18.78
N PHE A 125 9.71 -6.01 18.81
CA PHE A 125 10.56 -5.52 17.73
C PHE A 125 10.29 -6.30 16.42
N ILE A 126 10.24 -7.63 16.52
CA ILE A 126 9.91 -8.52 15.38
C ILE A 126 8.54 -8.14 14.80
N ASP A 127 7.53 -8.00 15.66
CA ASP A 127 6.17 -7.67 15.23
C ASP A 127 6.08 -6.27 14.61
N ASN A 128 6.85 -5.30 15.11
CA ASN A 128 6.91 -3.95 14.56
C ASN A 128 7.55 -3.92 13.17
N ILE A 129 8.67 -4.62 12.97
CA ILE A 129 9.32 -4.74 11.67
C ILE A 129 8.40 -5.45 10.67
N ALA A 130 7.78 -6.57 11.07
CA ALA A 130 6.86 -7.31 10.21
C ALA A 130 5.69 -6.41 9.74
N ARG A 131 5.06 -5.68 10.67
CA ARG A 131 3.96 -4.76 10.34
C ARG A 131 4.38 -3.63 9.41
N MET A 132 5.51 -2.99 9.70
CA MET A 132 6.07 -1.93 8.86
C MET A 132 6.33 -2.45 7.44
N TRP A 133 6.95 -3.62 7.33
CA TRP A 133 7.31 -4.22 6.05
C TRP A 133 6.08 -4.62 5.22
N VAL A 134 5.12 -5.33 5.81
CA VAL A 134 3.84 -5.66 5.15
C VAL A 134 3.14 -4.40 4.68
N TYR A 135 3.09 -3.36 5.52
CA TYR A 135 2.48 -2.10 5.15
C TYR A 135 3.17 -1.42 3.98
N GLY A 136 4.50 -1.33 3.98
CA GLY A 136 5.27 -0.78 2.87
C GLY A 136 5.00 -1.52 1.55
N ILE A 137 4.99 -2.86 1.58
CA ILE A 137 4.73 -3.66 0.38
C ILE A 137 3.28 -3.47 -0.11
N ALA A 138 2.28 -3.55 0.77
CA ALA A 138 0.87 -3.44 0.42
C ALA A 138 0.52 -2.07 -0.16
N VAL A 139 1.05 -1.00 0.45
CA VAL A 139 0.94 0.37 -0.06
C VAL A 139 1.54 0.48 -1.45
N GLY A 140 2.78 0.03 -1.62
CA GLY A 140 3.43 0.14 -2.93
C GLY A 140 2.77 -0.75 -3.99
N ALA A 141 2.18 -1.88 -3.60
CA ALA A 141 1.37 -2.72 -4.50
C ALA A 141 0.10 -1.98 -4.92
N CYS A 142 -0.60 -1.32 -3.99
CA CYS A 142 -1.77 -0.49 -4.28
C CYS A 142 -1.46 0.59 -5.32
N GLU A 143 -0.38 1.34 -5.13
CA GLU A 143 0.01 2.43 -6.03
C GLU A 143 0.31 1.92 -7.44
N HIS A 144 1.09 0.85 -7.53
CA HIS A 144 1.40 0.25 -8.82
C HIS A 144 0.14 -0.36 -9.47
N LEU A 145 -0.75 -1.03 -8.72
CA LEU A 145 -2.01 -1.57 -9.26
C LEU A 145 -2.88 -0.47 -9.85
N ILE A 146 -3.01 0.66 -9.15
CA ILE A 146 -3.69 1.86 -9.65
C ILE A 146 -3.05 2.34 -10.95
N GLN A 147 -1.71 2.43 -11.00
CA GLN A 147 -0.99 2.82 -12.21
C GLN A 147 -1.22 1.85 -13.37
N TRP A 148 -1.18 0.54 -13.11
CA TRP A 148 -1.43 -0.49 -14.12
C TRP A 148 -2.84 -0.37 -14.71
N PHE A 149 -3.86 -0.11 -13.89
CA PHE A 149 -5.21 0.16 -14.38
C PHE A 149 -5.30 1.42 -15.26
N ARG A 150 -4.55 2.47 -14.93
CA ARG A 150 -4.55 3.77 -15.64
C ARG A 150 -3.75 3.75 -16.94
N GLU A 151 -2.67 2.98 -17.01
CA GLU A 151 -1.70 3.07 -18.10
C GLU A 151 -1.66 1.81 -18.98
N VAL A 152 -1.77 0.62 -18.38
CA VAL A 152 -1.60 -0.65 -19.09
C VAL A 152 -2.95 -1.25 -19.47
N ALA A 153 -3.88 -1.34 -18.52
CA ALA A 153 -5.17 -1.97 -18.75
C ALA A 153 -6.23 -1.04 -19.34
N ARG A 154 -5.99 0.28 -19.35
CA ARG A 154 -6.98 1.32 -19.62
C ARG A 154 -7.86 1.05 -20.84
N ASP A 155 -7.26 0.71 -21.98
CA ASP A 155 -7.97 0.51 -23.25
C ASP A 155 -8.55 -0.90 -23.39
N HIS A 156 -8.26 -1.77 -22.43
CA HIS A 156 -8.74 -3.15 -22.35
C HIS A 156 -9.84 -3.34 -21.28
N LEU A 157 -10.17 -2.29 -20.52
CA LEU A 157 -11.25 -2.32 -19.54
C LEU A 157 -12.61 -2.20 -20.24
N THR A 158 -13.50 -3.14 -19.94
CA THR A 158 -14.93 -2.95 -20.19
C THR A 158 -15.48 -1.85 -19.29
N ASP A 159 -16.61 -1.23 -19.67
CA ASP A 159 -17.26 -0.21 -18.84
C ASP A 159 -17.59 -0.72 -17.43
N GLN A 160 -18.00 -1.99 -17.33
CA GLN A 160 -18.25 -2.66 -16.05
C GLN A 160 -16.99 -2.74 -15.19
N HIS A 161 -15.85 -3.21 -15.74
CA HIS A 161 -14.60 -3.29 -14.97
C HIS A 161 -14.10 -1.91 -14.55
N ARG A 162 -14.19 -0.92 -15.46
CA ARG A 162 -13.86 0.47 -15.18
C ARG A 162 -14.70 1.02 -14.03
N ALA A 163 -16.01 0.79 -14.05
CA ALA A 163 -16.92 1.20 -12.98
C ALA A 163 -16.59 0.50 -11.64
N GLN A 164 -16.25 -0.79 -11.66
CA GLN A 164 -15.83 -1.53 -10.45
C GLN A 164 -14.56 -0.96 -9.84
N VAL A 165 -13.52 -0.69 -10.64
CA VAL A 165 -12.28 -0.08 -10.15
C VAL A 165 -12.55 1.32 -9.57
N VAL A 166 -13.32 2.15 -10.29
CA VAL A 166 -13.68 3.48 -9.83
C VAL A 166 -14.46 3.44 -8.51
N GLN A 167 -15.44 2.54 -8.40
CA GLN A 167 -16.24 2.41 -7.19
C GLN A 167 -15.39 1.96 -6.00
N LEU A 168 -14.53 0.96 -6.20
CA LEU A 168 -13.60 0.47 -5.18
C LEU A 168 -12.70 1.58 -4.65
N LEU A 169 -12.17 2.42 -5.55
CA LEU A 169 -11.37 3.59 -5.16
C LEU A 169 -12.20 4.60 -4.36
N LYS A 170 -13.40 4.93 -4.84
CA LYS A 170 -14.31 5.90 -4.17
C LYS A 170 -14.66 5.47 -2.75
N ASP A 171 -14.91 4.18 -2.54
CA ASP A 171 -15.28 3.64 -1.23
C ASP A 171 -14.11 3.70 -0.23
N ALA A 172 -12.88 3.48 -0.72
CA ALA A 172 -11.68 3.49 0.11
C ALA A 172 -11.13 4.91 0.37
N THR A 173 -11.11 5.80 -0.63
CA THR A 173 -10.49 7.14 -0.57
C THR A 173 -10.77 7.94 0.71
N PRO A 174 -12.03 8.14 1.17
CA PRO A 174 -12.30 8.95 2.35
C PRO A 174 -11.74 8.34 3.64
N GLN A 175 -11.57 7.02 3.66
CA GLN A 175 -11.11 6.25 4.81
C GLN A 175 -9.59 6.09 4.84
N LEU A 176 -8.89 6.31 3.74
CA LEU A 176 -7.43 6.21 3.67
C LEU A 176 -6.73 7.39 4.33
N SER A 177 -5.43 7.24 4.59
CA SER A 177 -4.59 8.38 4.97
C SER A 177 -4.39 9.32 3.79
N TRP A 178 -4.18 10.60 4.05
CA TRP A 178 -4.16 11.60 2.97
C TRP A 178 -3.10 11.29 1.90
N ARG A 179 -1.92 10.78 2.29
CA ARG A 179 -0.86 10.35 1.36
C ARG A 179 -1.27 9.23 0.42
N ARG A 180 -2.23 8.39 0.82
CA ARG A 180 -2.77 7.32 -0.04
C ARG A 180 -3.97 7.81 -0.84
N ALA A 181 -4.82 8.63 -0.23
CA ALA A 181 -5.96 9.23 -0.90
C ALA A 181 -5.54 10.07 -2.13
N ILE A 182 -4.43 10.81 -2.06
CA ILE A 182 -3.90 11.60 -3.21
C ILE A 182 -3.56 10.76 -4.45
N VAL A 183 -3.29 9.45 -4.29
CA VAL A 183 -3.04 8.55 -5.43
C VAL A 183 -4.36 8.04 -6.01
N THR A 184 -5.36 7.78 -5.16
CA THR A 184 -6.68 7.28 -5.59
C THR A 184 -7.51 8.35 -6.32
N ILE A 185 -7.45 9.61 -5.90
CA ILE A 185 -8.28 10.70 -6.45
C ILE A 185 -8.05 10.94 -7.96
N PRO A 186 -6.80 11.09 -8.45
CA PRO A 186 -6.53 11.18 -9.89
C PRO A 186 -7.00 9.94 -10.65
N ALA A 187 -6.85 8.75 -10.08
CA ALA A 187 -7.26 7.51 -10.72
C ALA A 187 -8.78 7.42 -10.93
N ILE A 188 -9.57 7.90 -9.96
CA ILE A 188 -11.03 8.01 -10.08
C ILE A 188 -11.41 8.88 -11.27
N LEU A 189 -10.73 10.02 -11.46
CA LEU A 189 -10.98 10.91 -12.60
C LEU A 189 -10.52 10.28 -13.93
N ASP A 190 -9.31 9.74 -13.98
CA ASP A 190 -8.74 9.19 -15.22
C ASP A 190 -9.53 8.00 -15.75
N LEU A 191 -10.08 7.18 -14.84
CA LEU A 191 -10.86 6.00 -15.18
C LEU A 191 -12.35 6.33 -15.34
N GLY A 192 -12.94 7.15 -14.48
CA GLY A 192 -14.38 7.45 -14.48
C GLY A 192 -14.79 8.68 -15.30
N GLY A 193 -13.83 9.52 -15.67
CA GLY A 193 -14.02 10.74 -16.47
C GLY A 193 -14.79 11.86 -15.75
N PRO A 194 -15.23 12.89 -16.50
CA PRO A 194 -15.94 14.06 -15.99
C PRO A 194 -17.23 13.73 -15.20
N SER A 195 -17.83 12.56 -15.45
CA SER A 195 -19.03 12.09 -14.73
C SER A 195 -18.83 11.99 -13.21
N GLN A 196 -17.58 11.88 -12.74
CA GLN A 196 -17.24 11.79 -11.32
C GLN A 196 -17.28 13.14 -10.58
N ARG A 197 -17.66 14.25 -11.26
CA ARG A 197 -17.77 15.59 -10.66
C ARG A 197 -18.53 15.60 -9.34
N GLY A 198 -19.69 14.95 -9.27
CA GLY A 198 -20.52 14.91 -8.07
C GLY A 198 -19.82 14.25 -6.88
N TYR A 199 -19.03 13.21 -7.13
CA TYR A 199 -18.22 12.57 -6.09
C TYR A 199 -17.12 13.50 -5.57
N PHE A 200 -16.39 14.19 -6.46
CA PHE A 200 -15.35 15.13 -6.03
C PHE A 200 -15.93 16.33 -5.27
N ASP A 201 -17.14 16.78 -5.61
CA ASP A 201 -17.82 17.82 -4.87
C ASP A 201 -18.21 17.37 -3.46
N GLN A 202 -18.76 16.16 -3.31
CA GLN A 202 -19.06 15.58 -2.00
C GLN A 202 -17.79 15.44 -1.16
N LEU A 203 -16.73 14.85 -1.72
CA LEU A 203 -15.48 14.60 -1.02
C LEU A 203 -14.76 15.90 -0.60
N ALA A 204 -14.81 16.95 -1.44
CA ALA A 204 -14.20 18.24 -1.13
C ALA A 204 -14.88 18.96 0.05
N ASN A 205 -16.17 18.72 0.25
CA ASN A 205 -16.99 19.37 1.27
C ASN A 205 -17.22 18.51 2.53
N ASP A 206 -16.72 17.28 2.57
CA ASP A 206 -16.90 16.36 3.70
C ASP A 206 -15.92 16.71 4.85
N PRO A 207 -16.37 17.27 6.00
CA PRO A 207 -15.47 17.68 7.07
C PRO A 207 -14.79 16.52 7.82
N THR A 208 -15.25 15.28 7.61
CA THR A 208 -14.67 14.09 8.25
C THR A 208 -13.41 13.59 7.53
N VAL A 209 -13.15 14.11 6.32
CA VAL A 209 -12.03 13.72 5.46
C VAL A 209 -10.83 14.65 5.68
N PRO A 210 -9.58 14.13 5.66
CA PRO A 210 -8.39 14.96 5.82
C PRO A 210 -8.34 16.15 4.85
N GLU A 211 -7.93 17.33 5.32
CA GLU A 211 -7.90 18.57 4.54
C GLU A 211 -7.21 18.42 3.18
N LYS A 212 -6.00 17.84 3.15
CA LYS A 212 -5.27 17.60 1.90
C LYS A 212 -6.03 16.71 0.90
N THR A 213 -6.79 15.74 1.39
CA THR A 213 -7.66 14.90 0.55
C THR A 213 -8.79 15.73 -0.04
N ARG A 214 -9.42 16.60 0.77
CA ARG A 214 -10.48 17.53 0.32
C ARG A 214 -9.96 18.53 -0.71
N GLU A 215 -8.79 19.12 -0.48
CA GLU A 215 -8.13 20.04 -1.42
C GLU A 215 -7.82 19.36 -2.75
N THR A 216 -7.32 18.12 -2.70
CA THR A 216 -7.04 17.33 -3.91
C THR A 216 -8.33 17.04 -4.68
N ALA A 217 -9.43 16.71 -3.99
CA ALA A 217 -10.74 16.53 -4.60
C ALA A 217 -11.28 17.84 -5.22
N ALA A 218 -11.16 18.96 -4.52
CA ALA A 218 -11.55 20.28 -5.00
C ALA A 218 -10.78 20.67 -6.28
N SER A 219 -9.48 20.36 -6.33
CA SER A 219 -8.66 20.54 -7.54
C SER A 219 -9.18 19.71 -8.72
N LYS A 220 -9.58 18.44 -8.50
CA LYS A 220 -10.16 17.60 -9.57
C LYS A 220 -11.54 18.09 -10.02
N ARG A 221 -12.40 18.53 -9.10
CA ARG A 221 -13.68 19.18 -9.42
C ARG A 221 -13.46 20.39 -10.34
N TRP A 222 -12.51 21.26 -9.98
CA TRP A 222 -12.20 22.46 -10.77
C TRP A 222 -11.66 22.14 -12.18
N LEU A 223 -10.86 21.08 -12.32
CA LEU A 223 -10.38 20.64 -13.64
C LEU A 223 -11.54 20.20 -14.54
N ILE A 224 -12.55 19.53 -13.99
CA ILE A 224 -13.75 19.14 -14.74
C ILE A 224 -14.55 20.37 -15.16
N ASP A 225 -14.71 21.35 -14.28
CA ASP A 225 -15.49 22.57 -14.57
C ASP A 225 -14.87 23.45 -15.67
N ARG A 226 -13.61 23.22 -16.03
CA ARG A 226 -12.86 23.99 -17.04
C ARG A 226 -12.62 23.27 -18.37
N GLY A 227 -12.84 21.96 -18.42
CA GLY A 227 -12.67 21.13 -19.63
C GLY A 227 -13.98 20.96 -20.37
#